data_AF-A0A354NU83-F1
#
_entry.id   AF-A0A354NU83-F1
#
_cell.length_a   1.000
_cell.length_b   1.000
_cell.length_c   1.000
_cell.angle_alpha   90.00
_cell.angle_beta   90.00
_cell.angle_gamma   90.00
#
_symmetry.space_group_name_H-M   'P 1'
#
loop_
_entity.id
_entity.type
_entity.pdbx_description
1 polymer ?
#
loop_
_entity_poly.entity_id
_entity_poly.type
_entity_poly.pdbx_seq_one_letter_code
_entity_poly.pdbx_strand_id
1 'polypeptide(L)'
;MSDLVLSTAIGNYGHTKPLKDGSLKSSRFELEHVEISPVPMIFRRMVRGLEFDVAEMALSTYICAREHGKAFTGLPIMLTRSFYDGGIAVNVNSGIESPKDLAGRRVGVRSYTFTPGVWTRGILQTAYGLDLESVNWIITG
;
A
#
# COMPACT_ATOMS: atom_id res chain seq x y z
N MET A 1 -33.81 10.58 -6.19
CA MET A 1 -32.76 9.62 -6.58
C MET A 1 -31.50 10.44 -6.80
N SER A 2 -30.34 10.01 -6.31
CA SER A 2 -29.10 10.81 -6.45
C SER A 2 -28.59 10.72 -7.88
N ASP A 3 -28.32 11.86 -8.51
CA ASP A 3 -27.81 11.93 -9.89
C ASP A 3 -26.30 11.64 -9.98
N LEU A 4 -25.61 11.47 -8.85
CA LEU A 4 -24.16 11.25 -8.78
C LEU A 4 -23.84 9.76 -8.62
N VAL A 5 -23.34 9.15 -9.69
CA VAL A 5 -22.79 7.78 -9.71
C VAL A 5 -21.27 7.88 -9.81
N LEU A 6 -20.56 7.22 -8.90
CA LEU A 6 -19.10 7.24 -8.81
C LEU A 6 -18.53 5.85 -9.13
N SER A 7 -17.74 5.78 -10.20
CA SER A 7 -16.98 4.57 -10.54
C SER A 7 -15.97 4.27 -9.42
N THR A 8 -16.07 3.07 -8.84
CA THR A 8 -15.38 2.74 -7.60
C THR A 8 -14.65 1.40 -7.67
N ALA A 9 -13.35 1.40 -7.38
CA ALA A 9 -12.54 0.18 -7.32
C ALA A 9 -11.88 0.01 -5.95
N ILE A 10 -12.36 -0.95 -5.15
CA ILE A 10 -11.82 -1.28 -3.83
C ILE A 10 -11.77 -2.80 -3.62
N GLY A 11 -10.87 -3.27 -2.75
CA GLY A 11 -10.72 -4.68 -2.40
C GLY A 11 -11.96 -5.28 -1.71
N ASN A 12 -12.02 -6.61 -1.70
CA ASN A 12 -13.05 -7.40 -1.04
C ASN A 12 -12.64 -7.70 0.41
N TYR A 13 -13.12 -6.88 1.34
CA TYR A 13 -12.92 -7.02 2.78
C TYR A 13 -14.26 -7.14 3.49
N GLY A 14 -14.27 -7.68 4.71
CA GLY A 14 -15.51 -7.81 5.49
C GLY A 14 -16.25 -6.47 5.67
N HIS A 15 -15.52 -5.36 5.78
CA HIS A 15 -16.09 -4.02 5.96
C HIS A 15 -16.40 -3.29 4.65
N THR A 16 -15.85 -3.71 3.50
CA THR A 16 -16.19 -3.13 2.18
C THR A 16 -17.32 -3.87 1.49
N LYS A 17 -17.58 -5.13 1.86
CA LYS A 17 -18.68 -5.93 1.29
C LYS A 17 -20.04 -5.22 1.32
N PRO A 18 -20.46 -4.55 2.41
CA PRO A 18 -21.75 -3.86 2.43
C PRO A 18 -21.90 -2.73 1.40
N LEU A 19 -20.79 -2.11 0.99
CA LEU A 19 -20.77 -1.08 -0.03
C LEU A 19 -21.01 -1.69 -1.42
N LYS A 20 -20.54 -2.93 -1.63
CA LYS A 20 -20.59 -3.65 -2.90
C LYS A 20 -21.91 -4.39 -3.14
N ASP A 21 -22.46 -5.02 -2.11
CA ASP A 21 -23.72 -5.76 -2.20
C ASP A 21 -24.97 -4.86 -2.04
N GLY A 22 -24.77 -3.57 -1.80
CA GLY A 22 -25.84 -2.58 -1.65
C GLY A 22 -26.59 -2.69 -0.32
N SER A 23 -26.10 -3.44 0.66
CA SER A 23 -26.66 -3.45 2.02
C SER A 23 -26.41 -2.14 2.76
N LEU A 24 -25.36 -1.39 2.38
CA LEU A 24 -25.11 -0.02 2.82
C LEU A 24 -25.20 0.94 1.64
N LYS A 25 -26.17 1.87 1.69
CA LYS A 25 -26.40 2.88 0.64
C LYS A 25 -26.36 4.30 1.20
N SER A 26 -25.88 5.22 0.38
CA SER A 26 -25.95 6.66 0.64
C SER A 26 -27.19 7.24 -0.05
N SER A 27 -27.81 8.25 0.57
CA SER A 27 -28.87 9.05 -0.10
C SER A 27 -28.29 10.11 -1.04
N ARG A 28 -26.96 10.30 -1.06
CA ARG A 28 -26.28 11.39 -1.78
C ARG A 28 -25.58 10.93 -3.06
N PHE A 29 -25.15 9.69 -3.14
CA PHE A 29 -24.40 9.15 -4.29
C PHE A 29 -24.54 7.63 -4.35
N GLU A 30 -24.25 7.08 -5.52
CA GLU A 30 -24.14 5.65 -5.78
C GLU A 30 -22.68 5.29 -6.09
N LEU A 31 -22.23 4.13 -5.62
CA LEU A 31 -20.91 3.59 -5.94
C LEU A 31 -21.08 2.45 -6.95
N GLU A 32 -20.64 2.67 -8.19
CA GLU A 32 -20.60 1.63 -9.21
C GLU A 32 -19.28 0.85 -9.06
N HIS A 33 -19.36 -0.36 -8.50
CA HIS A 33 -18.17 -1.13 -8.16
C HIS A 33 -17.60 -1.92 -9.33
N VAL A 34 -16.33 -1.65 -9.66
CA VAL A 34 -15.55 -2.41 -10.65
C VAL A 34 -14.70 -3.45 -9.91
N GLU A 35 -15.03 -4.74 -10.11
CA GLU A 35 -14.27 -5.84 -9.52
C GLU A 35 -12.91 -6.02 -10.21
N ILE A 36 -11.84 -5.87 -9.44
CA ILE A 36 -10.46 -5.95 -9.92
C ILE A 36 -9.64 -6.77 -8.94
N SER A 37 -9.03 -7.83 -9.46
CA SER A 37 -8.10 -8.69 -8.73
C SER A 37 -6.83 -8.91 -9.55
N PRO A 38 -5.63 -8.84 -8.96
CA PRO A 38 -5.37 -8.52 -7.55
C PRO A 38 -5.46 -7.01 -7.26
N VAL A 39 -5.67 -6.63 -6.00
CA VAL A 39 -5.83 -5.23 -5.55
C VAL A 39 -4.74 -4.27 -6.09
N PRO A 40 -3.44 -4.64 -6.20
CA PRO A 40 -2.43 -3.75 -6.80
C PRO A 40 -2.71 -3.29 -8.23
N MET A 41 -3.58 -4.00 -8.97
CA MET A 41 -4.02 -3.58 -10.30
C MET A 41 -4.91 -2.32 -10.23
N ILE A 42 -5.72 -2.16 -9.17
CA ILE A 42 -6.52 -0.96 -8.92
C ILE A 42 -5.61 0.26 -8.87
N PHE A 43 -4.54 0.18 -8.07
CA PHE A 43 -3.60 1.29 -7.84
C PHE A 43 -2.94 1.71 -9.15
N ARG A 44 -2.53 0.71 -9.94
CA ARG A 44 -1.87 0.91 -11.23
C ARG A 44 -2.79 1.64 -12.21
N ARG A 45 -4.03 1.19 -12.34
CA ARG A 45 -5.05 1.78 -13.23
C ARG A 45 -5.37 3.21 -12.80
N MET A 46 -5.57 3.44 -11.50
CA MET A 46 -5.81 4.78 -10.98
C MET A 46 -4.62 5.73 -11.22
N VAL A 47 -3.39 5.35 -10.87
CA VAL A 47 -2.21 6.24 -11.02
C VAL A 47 -1.88 6.53 -12.48
N ARG A 48 -2.05 5.55 -13.37
CA ARG A 48 -1.67 5.69 -14.78
C ARG A 48 -2.73 6.37 -15.62
N GLY A 49 -4.01 6.02 -15.40
CA GLY A 49 -5.11 6.42 -16.27
C GLY A 49 -6.21 7.24 -15.60
N LEU A 50 -6.16 7.47 -14.27
CA LEU A 50 -7.25 8.11 -13.52
C LEU A 50 -8.61 7.43 -13.79
N GLU A 51 -8.59 6.10 -13.87
CA GLU A 51 -9.70 5.32 -14.42
C GLU A 51 -10.95 5.25 -13.52
N PHE A 52 -10.86 5.70 -12.27
CA PHE A 52 -11.95 5.63 -11.29
C PHE A 52 -12.12 6.96 -10.56
N ASP A 53 -13.34 7.27 -10.17
CA ASP A 53 -13.64 8.41 -9.28
C ASP A 53 -13.15 8.12 -7.85
N VAL A 54 -13.31 6.88 -7.40
CA VAL A 54 -12.87 6.40 -6.09
C VAL A 54 -12.08 5.11 -6.25
N ALA A 55 -10.85 5.09 -5.75
CA ALA A 55 -10.01 3.90 -5.80
C ALA A 55 -9.30 3.66 -4.47
N GLU A 56 -9.20 2.40 -4.07
CA GLU A 56 -8.23 2.00 -3.06
C GLU A 56 -6.82 2.35 -3.54
N MET A 57 -5.94 2.75 -2.62
CA MET A 57 -4.58 3.15 -2.95
C MET A 57 -3.60 2.73 -1.87
N ALA A 58 -2.50 2.10 -2.28
CA ALA A 58 -1.35 1.87 -1.41
C ALA A 58 -0.71 3.21 -0.99
N LEU A 59 -0.45 3.40 0.30
CA LEU A 59 0.03 4.67 0.85
C LEU A 59 1.33 5.15 0.19
N SER A 60 2.33 4.28 0.04
CA SER A 60 3.60 4.67 -0.61
C SER A 60 3.39 5.05 -2.07
N THR A 61 2.50 4.37 -2.78
CA THR A 61 2.11 4.70 -4.15
C THR A 61 1.43 6.07 -4.21
N TYR A 62 0.53 6.38 -3.27
CA TYR A 62 -0.11 7.70 -3.19
C TYR A 62 0.90 8.83 -2.98
N ILE A 63 1.86 8.65 -2.06
CA ILE A 63 2.90 9.66 -1.80
C ILE A 63 3.69 9.94 -3.08
N CYS A 64 4.12 8.89 -3.79
CA CYS A 64 4.80 9.06 -5.08
C CYS A 64 3.91 9.74 -6.12
N ALA A 65 2.64 9.36 -6.23
CA ALA A 65 1.70 9.94 -7.18
C ALA A 65 1.44 11.43 -6.91
N ARG A 66 1.33 11.81 -5.64
CA ARG A 66 1.17 13.20 -5.21
C ARG A 66 2.41 14.03 -5.56
N GLU A 67 3.60 13.50 -5.30
CA GLU A 67 4.87 14.16 -5.66
C GLU A 67 4.99 14.39 -7.17
N HIS A 68 4.43 13.48 -7.98
CA HIS A 68 4.39 13.59 -9.44
C HIS A 68 3.15 14.33 -9.97
N GLY A 69 2.40 15.04 -9.11
CA GLY A 69 1.29 15.90 -9.53
C GLY A 69 0.09 15.16 -10.13
N LYS A 70 -0.15 13.90 -9.74
CA LYS A 70 -1.35 13.18 -10.20
C LYS A 70 -2.63 13.85 -9.69
N ALA A 71 -3.62 13.98 -10.57
CA ALA A 71 -4.86 14.72 -10.34
C ALA A 71 -5.89 13.93 -9.52
N PHE A 72 -5.49 13.44 -8.35
CA PHE A 72 -6.40 12.86 -7.35
C PHE A 72 -5.87 13.12 -5.94
N THR A 73 -6.77 13.09 -4.96
CA THR A 73 -6.42 13.29 -3.55
C THR A 73 -6.74 12.05 -2.73
N GLY A 74 -5.99 11.85 -1.65
CA GLY A 74 -6.19 10.74 -0.73
C GLY A 74 -7.26 11.05 0.32
N LEU A 75 -8.20 10.13 0.51
CA LEU A 75 -9.07 10.12 1.68
C LEU A 75 -8.38 9.37 2.83
N PRO A 76 -8.43 9.86 4.07
CA PRO A 76 -7.76 9.22 5.22
C PRO A 76 -8.55 8.01 5.73
N ILE A 77 -8.89 7.07 4.83
CA ILE A 77 -9.67 5.86 5.13
C ILE A 77 -8.74 4.65 5.01
N MET A 78 -8.36 4.09 6.15
CA MET A 78 -7.45 2.95 6.21
C MET A 78 -8.24 1.63 6.11
N LEU A 79 -8.17 0.98 4.94
CA LEU A 79 -8.89 -0.28 4.69
C LEU A 79 -8.18 -1.51 5.27
N THR A 80 -6.86 -1.46 5.39
CA THR A 80 -6.07 -2.58 5.93
C THR A 80 -5.07 -2.09 6.97
N ARG A 81 -4.70 -3.00 7.88
CA ARG A 81 -3.64 -2.81 8.87
C ARG A 81 -2.84 -4.09 9.01
N SER A 82 -1.56 -3.97 9.30
CA SER A 82 -0.69 -5.10 9.54
C SER A 82 0.45 -4.71 10.48
N PHE A 83 1.07 -5.72 11.10
CA PHE A 83 2.26 -5.60 11.92
C PHE A 83 3.48 -5.88 11.02
N TYR A 84 4.31 -4.85 10.80
CA TYR A 84 5.40 -4.88 9.80
C TYR A 84 6.77 -5.26 10.38
N ASP A 85 6.84 -5.53 11.68
CA ASP A 85 7.98 -6.07 12.41
C ASP A 85 8.36 -7.48 11.93
N GLY A 86 7.37 -8.31 11.59
CA GLY A 86 7.58 -9.65 11.00
C GLY A 86 7.94 -9.65 9.50
N GLY A 87 8.17 -8.49 8.89
CA GLY A 87 8.39 -8.34 7.44
C GLY A 87 9.79 -8.77 6.95
N ILE A 88 10.68 -9.20 7.84
CA ILE A 88 12.06 -9.54 7.53
C ILE A 88 12.29 -11.02 7.78
N ALA A 89 12.87 -11.69 6.80
CA ALA A 89 13.40 -13.05 6.95
C ALA A 89 14.90 -13.02 6.71
N VAL A 90 15.64 -13.74 7.54
CA VAL A 90 17.09 -13.92 7.42
C VAL A 90 17.40 -15.40 7.31
N ASN A 91 18.51 -15.74 6.65
CA ASN A 91 19.00 -17.11 6.68
C ASN A 91 19.51 -17.44 8.09
N VAL A 92 19.15 -18.61 8.63
CA VAL A 92 19.57 -19.04 9.98
C VAL A 92 21.09 -19.12 10.15
N ASN A 93 21.83 -19.30 9.05
CA ASN A 93 23.29 -19.35 9.02
C ASN A 93 23.95 -18.00 8.68
N SER A 94 23.18 -16.90 8.61
CA SER A 94 23.70 -15.57 8.23
C SER A 94 24.49 -14.86 9.33
N GLY A 95 24.35 -15.30 10.58
CA GLY A 95 24.90 -14.61 11.76
C GLY A 95 24.22 -13.27 12.07
N ILE A 96 23.04 -13.01 11.52
CA ILE A 96 22.23 -11.82 11.81
C ILE A 96 21.35 -12.15 13.03
N GLU A 97 21.57 -11.47 14.14
CA GLU A 97 20.82 -11.68 15.40
C GLU A 97 19.96 -10.47 15.76
N SER A 98 20.25 -9.31 15.17
CA SER A 98 19.55 -8.06 15.43
C SER A 98 19.42 -7.19 14.18
N PRO A 99 18.47 -6.23 14.16
CA PRO A 99 18.35 -5.24 13.10
C PRO A 99 19.65 -4.49 12.74
N LYS A 100 20.53 -4.25 13.72
CA LYS A 100 21.79 -3.52 13.52
C LYS A 100 22.79 -4.31 12.65
N ASP A 101 22.70 -5.63 12.66
CA ASP A 101 23.58 -6.50 11.87
C ASP A 101 23.29 -6.45 10.36
N LEU A 102 22.22 -5.75 9.97
CA LEU A 102 21.91 -5.46 8.57
C LEU A 102 22.85 -4.42 7.96
N ALA A 103 23.53 -3.61 8.78
CA ALA A 103 24.49 -2.62 8.29
C ALA A 103 25.59 -3.29 7.44
N GLY A 104 25.86 -2.73 6.26
CA GLY A 104 26.79 -3.26 5.27
C GLY A 104 26.30 -4.52 4.52
N ARG A 105 25.16 -5.10 4.88
CA ARG A 105 24.61 -6.31 4.26
C ARG A 105 23.78 -5.99 3.03
N ARG A 106 23.53 -7.02 2.22
CA ARG A 106 22.63 -6.98 1.07
C ARG A 106 21.26 -7.50 1.49
N VAL A 107 20.23 -6.68 1.38
CA VAL A 107 18.85 -7.04 1.76
C VAL A 107 17.95 -6.97 0.53
N GLY A 108 17.31 -8.09 0.20
CA GLY A 108 16.41 -8.20 -0.93
C GLY A 108 15.07 -7.51 -0.65
N VAL A 109 14.59 -6.71 -1.61
CA VAL A 109 13.27 -6.07 -1.57
C VAL A 109 12.53 -6.27 -2.88
N ARG A 110 11.21 -6.46 -2.83
CA ARG A 110 10.38 -6.60 -4.04
C ARG A 110 10.36 -5.32 -4.89
N SER A 111 10.30 -4.17 -4.24
CA SER A 111 10.40 -2.84 -4.82
C SER A 111 10.73 -1.88 -3.68
N TYR A 112 11.48 -0.83 -3.98
CA TYR A 112 11.78 0.18 -2.99
C TYR A 112 10.51 0.90 -2.50
N THR A 113 9.52 1.10 -3.37
CA THR A 113 8.25 1.77 -3.03
C THR A 113 7.17 0.82 -2.53
N PHE A 114 7.47 -0.45 -2.25
CA PHE A 114 6.49 -1.40 -1.73
C PHE A 114 6.06 -1.02 -0.30
N THR A 115 4.77 -0.78 -0.05
CA THR A 115 4.28 -0.20 1.23
C THR A 115 4.71 -0.99 2.46
N PRO A 116 4.58 -2.34 2.52
CA PRO A 116 5.10 -3.10 3.66
C PRO A 116 6.60 -2.90 3.86
N GLY A 117 7.39 -2.88 2.78
CA GLY A 117 8.83 -2.67 2.86
C GLY A 117 9.19 -1.25 3.36
N VAL A 118 8.42 -0.23 2.98
CA VAL A 118 8.58 1.13 3.50
C VAL A 118 8.33 1.17 5.02
N TRP A 119 7.26 0.53 5.50
CA TRP A 119 6.97 0.46 6.93
C TRP A 119 8.03 -0.31 7.70
N THR A 120 8.44 -1.48 7.21
CA THR A 120 9.50 -2.28 7.83
C THR A 120 10.79 -1.47 7.95
N ARG A 121 11.22 -0.75 6.90
CA ARG A 121 12.39 0.14 6.96
C ARG A 121 12.20 1.30 7.93
N GLY A 122 11.00 1.90 7.96
CA GLY A 122 10.67 2.94 8.94
C GLY A 122 10.80 2.46 10.38
N ILE A 123 10.38 1.22 10.68
CA ILE A 123 10.54 0.59 11.98
C ILE A 123 12.02 0.33 12.29
N LEU A 124 12.78 -0.24 11.34
CA LEU A 124 14.22 -0.46 11.50
C LEU A 124 14.96 0.83 11.86
N GLN A 125 14.63 1.94 11.19
CA GLN A 125 15.24 3.22 11.44
C GLN A 125 14.81 3.82 12.78
N THR A 126 13.50 3.93 13.02
CA THR A 126 12.98 4.72 14.16
C THR A 126 12.99 3.95 15.48
N ALA A 127 12.72 2.64 15.46
CA ALA A 127 12.66 1.82 16.68
C ALA A 127 14.01 1.17 17.02
N TYR A 128 14.83 0.83 16.00
CA TYR A 128 16.09 0.11 16.20
C TYR A 128 17.34 0.95 15.90
N GLY A 129 17.18 2.17 15.39
CA GLY A 129 18.30 3.07 15.08
C GLY A 129 19.17 2.59 13.93
N LEU A 130 18.66 1.71 13.05
CA LEU A 130 19.40 1.27 11.88
C LEU A 130 19.51 2.43 10.88
N ASP A 131 20.74 2.77 10.52
CA ASP A 131 20.98 3.64 9.37
C ASP A 131 20.63 2.87 8.08
N LEU A 132 19.55 3.30 7.42
CA LEU A 132 19.07 2.66 6.20
C LEU A 132 20.05 2.85 5.02
N GLU A 133 20.89 3.88 5.04
CA GLU A 133 21.90 4.12 4.00
C GLU A 133 23.09 3.16 4.11
N SER A 134 23.37 2.67 5.32
CA SER A 134 24.39 1.65 5.56
C SER A 134 24.04 0.29 4.93
N VAL A 135 22.77 0.05 4.54
CA VAL A 135 22.28 -1.22 4.02
C VAL A 135 22.21 -1.19 2.50
N ASN A 136 22.71 -2.24 1.84
CA ASN A 136 22.61 -2.39 0.39
C ASN A 136 21.25 -3.00 0.02
N TRP A 137 20.25 -2.17 -0.24
CA TRP A 137 18.91 -2.60 -0.65
C TRP A 137 18.90 -3.05 -2.12
N ILE A 138 18.73 -4.35 -2.35
CA ILE A 138 18.75 -4.94 -3.68
C ILE A 138 17.32 -5.22 -4.12
N ILE A 139 16.89 -4.61 -5.23
CA ILE A 139 15.60 -4.96 -5.84
C ILE A 139 15.73 -6.37 -6.42
N THR A 140 14.89 -7.29 -5.95
CA THR A 140 14.83 -8.68 -6.41
C THR A 140 13.56 -8.87 -7.23
N GLY A 141 13.71 -9.17 -8.52
CA GLY A 141 12.60 -9.37 -9.45
C GLY A 141 13.09 -9.54 -10.87
#